data_AF-A0A191UYJ5-F1
#
_entry.id   AF-A0A191UYJ5-F1
#
_cell.length_a   1.000
_cell.length_b   1.000
_cell.length_c   1.000
_cell.angle_alpha   90.00
_cell.angle_beta   90.00
_cell.angle_gamma   90.00
#
_symmetry.space_group_name_H-M   'P 1'
#
loop_
_entity.id
_entity.type
_entity.pdbx_description
1 polymer ?
#
loop_
_entity_poly.entity_id
_entity_poly.type
_entity_poly.pdbx_seq_one_letter_code
_entity_poly.pdbx_strand_id
1 'polypeptide(L)'
;MDSRVSAAAEVHVRSYVICEFGRVDDGNLQDLESLTRLVFHAIGMSREQVAASAADWRNSGRAEMLTLRRIKNLVTPLKEVVHLFEPGDPRRAEVEDWLALTSRLP
;
A
#
# COMPACT_ATOMS: atom_id res chain seq x y z
N MET A 1 17.75 7.01 7.09
CA MET A 1 16.28 7.13 7.26
C MET A 1 15.67 5.85 6.71
N ASP A 2 14.74 5.21 7.40
CA ASP A 2 14.16 3.94 6.94
C ASP A 2 13.36 4.17 5.64
N SER A 3 13.79 3.57 4.53
CA SER A 3 13.23 3.80 3.19
C SER A 3 11.70 3.63 3.14
N ARG A 4 11.16 2.67 3.91
CA ARG A 4 9.72 2.42 3.98
C ARG A 4 8.93 3.52 4.71
N VAL A 5 9.55 4.21 5.67
CA VAL A 5 8.90 5.32 6.38
C VAL A 5 8.75 6.54 5.45
N SER A 6 9.77 6.82 4.65
CA SER A 6 9.69 7.86 3.62
C SER A 6 8.63 7.52 2.56
N ALA A 7 8.60 6.27 2.09
CA ALA A 7 7.62 5.81 1.13
C ALA A 7 6.18 5.89 1.68
N ALA A 8 5.94 5.54 2.95
CA ALA A 8 4.61 5.62 3.54
C ALA A 8 4.07 7.07 3.60
N ALA A 9 4.93 8.04 3.92
CA ALA A 9 4.55 9.45 3.90
C ALA A 9 4.23 9.92 2.47
N GLU A 10 5.08 9.56 1.50
CA GLU A 10 4.84 9.90 0.09
C GLU A 10 3.53 9.29 -0.43
N VAL A 11 3.28 8.01 -0.15
CA VAL A 11 2.06 7.30 -0.55
C VAL A 11 0.82 7.98 0.02
N HIS A 12 0.87 8.40 1.29
CA HIS A 12 -0.24 9.09 1.92
C HIS A 12 -0.53 10.45 1.26
N VAL A 13 0.51 11.25 1.00
CA VAL A 13 0.37 12.54 0.33
C VAL A 13 -0.16 12.37 -1.09
N ARG A 14 0.39 11.43 -1.87
CA ARG A 14 -0.04 11.18 -3.25
C ARG A 14 -1.46 10.63 -3.33
N SER A 15 -1.84 9.73 -2.43
CA SER A 15 -3.22 9.20 -2.38
C SER A 15 -4.23 10.32 -2.12
N TYR A 16 -3.89 11.23 -1.19
CA TYR A 16 -4.70 12.43 -0.94
C TYR A 16 -4.77 13.34 -2.17
N VAL A 17 -3.64 13.64 -2.80
CA VAL A 17 -3.58 14.51 -3.98
C VAL A 17 -4.38 13.95 -5.16
N ILE A 18 -4.27 12.64 -5.42
CA ILE A 18 -5.03 11.97 -6.48
C ILE A 18 -6.53 11.98 -6.18
N CYS A 19 -6.91 11.71 -4.93
CA CYS A 19 -8.32 11.69 -4.53
C CYS A 19 -8.95 13.09 -4.63
N GLU A 20 -8.26 14.13 -4.14
CA GLU A 20 -8.78 15.48 -4.08
C GLU A 20 -8.73 16.22 -5.43
N PHE A 21 -7.67 16.01 -6.22
CA PHE A 21 -7.40 16.78 -7.44
C PHE A 21 -7.48 15.96 -8.73
N GLY A 22 -7.81 14.67 -8.64
CA GLY A 22 -7.90 13.75 -9.77
C GLY A 22 -6.56 13.12 -10.18
N ARG A 23 -6.65 12.10 -11.04
CA ARG A 23 -5.48 11.42 -11.62
C ARG A 23 -4.98 12.14 -12.88
N VAL A 24 -3.66 12.15 -13.06
CA VAL A 24 -2.98 12.62 -14.27
C VAL A 24 -1.93 11.58 -14.63
N ASP A 25 -2.03 11.03 -15.84
CA ASP A 25 -1.21 9.91 -16.29
C ASP A 25 0.12 10.40 -16.90
N ASP A 26 0.94 11.12 -16.11
CA ASP A 26 2.17 11.78 -16.56
C ASP A 26 3.43 11.38 -15.76
N GLY A 27 3.31 10.41 -14.85
CA GLY A 27 4.41 9.98 -13.98
C GLY A 27 4.67 10.86 -12.76
N ASN A 28 3.92 11.95 -12.57
CA ASN A 28 4.07 12.84 -11.42
C ASN A 28 3.24 12.38 -10.21
N LEU A 29 3.04 13.28 -9.26
CA LEU A 29 2.35 13.01 -7.99
C LEU A 29 0.94 12.41 -8.17
N GLN A 30 0.28 12.75 -9.27
CA GLN A 30 -1.10 12.34 -9.59
C GLN A 30 -1.21 11.05 -10.42
N ASP A 31 -0.08 10.42 -10.77
CA ASP A 31 -0.08 9.17 -11.51
C ASP A 31 -0.32 7.98 -10.57
N LEU A 32 -1.47 7.33 -10.78
CA LEU A 32 -1.95 6.18 -10.03
C LEU A 32 -1.08 4.93 -10.28
N GLU A 33 -0.55 4.77 -11.48
CA GLU A 33 0.34 3.66 -11.80
C GLU A 33 1.69 3.81 -11.09
N SER A 34 2.27 5.01 -11.14
CA SER A 34 3.51 5.28 -10.42
C SER A 34 3.33 5.16 -8.90
N LEU A 35 2.15 5.48 -8.35
CA LEU A 35 1.84 5.28 -6.93
C LEU A 35 1.79 3.80 -6.55
N THR A 36 1.10 2.97 -7.34
CA THR A 36 1.02 1.52 -7.06
C THR A 36 2.37 0.83 -7.17
N ARG A 37 3.17 1.18 -8.19
CA ARG A 37 4.55 0.69 -8.33
C ARG A 37 5.41 1.05 -7.12
N LEU A 38 5.31 2.28 -6.61
CA LEU A 38 6.00 2.71 -5.38
C LEU A 38 5.61 1.84 -4.18
N VAL A 39 4.32 1.61 -3.96
CA VAL A 39 3.82 0.80 -2.84
C VAL A 39 4.37 -0.62 -2.90
N PHE A 40 4.18 -1.32 -4.02
CA PHE A 40 4.58 -2.72 -4.14
C PHE A 40 6.10 -2.90 -4.10
N HIS A 41 6.85 -1.96 -4.68
CA HIS A 41 8.30 -1.94 -4.55
C HIS A 41 8.75 -1.75 -3.08
N ALA A 42 8.12 -0.84 -2.34
CA ALA A 42 8.47 -0.57 -0.95
C ALA A 42 8.11 -1.72 0.01
N ILE A 43 7.05 -2.48 -0.28
CA ILE A 43 6.68 -3.66 0.52
C ILE A 43 7.78 -4.72 0.43
N GLY A 44 8.24 -5.06 -0.79
CA GLY A 44 9.35 -6.01 -0.98
C GLY A 44 9.10 -7.41 -0.41
N MET A 45 7.84 -7.80 -0.23
CA MET A 45 7.37 -9.09 0.26
C MET A 45 6.15 -9.50 -0.54
N SER A 46 5.97 -10.80 -0.77
CA SER A 46 4.73 -11.30 -1.38
C SER A 46 3.56 -11.17 -0.40
N ARG A 47 2.35 -11.09 -0.93
CA ARG A 47 1.13 -11.04 -0.12
C ARG A 47 1.01 -12.25 0.80
N GLU A 48 1.36 -13.43 0.32
CA GLU A 48 1.31 -14.70 1.05
C GLU A 48 2.28 -14.68 2.23
N GLN A 49 3.50 -14.16 2.04
CA GLN A 49 4.47 -14.01 3.12
C GLN A 49 3.95 -13.06 4.20
N VAL A 50 3.38 -11.93 3.80
CA VAL A 50 2.79 -10.98 4.75
C VAL A 50 1.59 -11.60 5.47
N ALA A 51 0.73 -12.33 4.76
CA ALA A 51 -0.42 -13.01 5.35
C ALA A 51 -0.02 -14.08 6.37
N ALA A 52 1.04 -14.84 6.09
CA ALA A 52 1.59 -15.82 7.02
C ALA A 52 2.11 -15.14 8.30
N SER A 53 2.94 -14.10 8.18
CA SER A 53 3.42 -13.33 9.34
C SER A 53 2.28 -12.63 10.10
N ALA A 54 1.26 -12.15 9.39
CA ALA A 54 0.10 -11.52 10.00
C ALA A 54 -0.80 -12.49 10.77
N ALA A 55 -0.76 -13.79 10.47
CA ALA A 55 -1.60 -14.77 11.17
C ALA A 55 -1.28 -14.87 12.67
N ASP A 56 0.00 -14.66 13.04
CA ASP A 56 0.47 -14.83 14.42
C ASP A 56 1.22 -13.60 14.96
N TRP A 57 0.92 -12.41 14.42
CA TRP A 57 1.66 -11.19 14.76
C TRP A 57 1.67 -10.87 16.27
N ARG A 58 0.65 -11.32 17.02
CA ARG A 58 0.57 -11.10 18.48
C ARG A 58 1.68 -11.81 19.25
N ASN A 59 2.19 -12.91 18.71
CA ASN A 59 3.31 -13.68 19.28
C ASN A 59 4.65 -13.34 18.60
N SER A 60 4.63 -12.49 17.57
CA SER A 60 5.83 -12.08 16.85
C SER A 60 6.73 -11.13 17.65
N GLY A 61 8.01 -11.11 17.31
CA GLY A 61 8.95 -10.15 17.87
C GLY A 61 8.64 -8.71 17.43
N ARG A 62 9.06 -7.72 18.22
CA ARG A 62 8.84 -6.28 17.94
C ARG A 62 9.23 -5.86 16.52
N ALA A 63 10.33 -6.38 15.99
CA ALA A 63 10.81 -6.05 14.64
C ALA A 63 9.84 -6.51 13.54
N GLU A 64 9.23 -7.68 13.70
CA GLU A 64 8.25 -8.23 12.76
C GLU A 64 6.94 -7.45 12.84
N MET A 65 6.44 -7.18 14.05
CA MET A 65 5.26 -6.33 14.26
C MET A 65 5.44 -4.93 13.64
N LEU A 66 6.61 -4.30 13.79
CA LEU A 66 6.92 -3.02 13.15
C LEU A 66 6.94 -3.12 11.62
N THR A 67 7.45 -4.22 11.08
CA THR A 67 7.43 -4.48 9.63
C THR A 67 6.00 -4.58 9.12
N LEU A 68 5.15 -5.35 9.78
CA LEU A 68 3.73 -5.49 9.41
C LEU A 68 2.97 -4.16 9.51
N ARG A 69 3.23 -3.36 10.55
CA ARG A 69 2.64 -2.03 10.69
C ARG A 69 3.09 -1.07 9.58
N ARG A 70 4.34 -1.15 9.14
CA ARG A 70 4.83 -0.35 8.00
C ARG A 70 4.14 -0.75 6.70
N ILE A 71 3.95 -2.05 6.46
CA ILE A 71 3.20 -2.55 5.30
C ILE A 71 1.76 -2.05 5.34
N LYS A 72 1.10 -2.12 6.50
CA LYS A 72 -0.25 -1.54 6.66
C LYS A 72 -0.30 -0.06 6.32
N ASN A 73 0.69 0.71 6.76
CA ASN A 73 0.76 2.14 6.48
C ASN A 73 1.01 2.46 5.00
N LEU A 74 1.70 1.58 4.26
CA LEU A 74 1.86 1.70 2.80
C LEU A 74 0.56 1.37 2.06
N VAL A 75 -0.17 0.36 2.51
CA VAL A 75 -1.34 -0.16 1.79
C VAL A 75 -2.62 0.61 2.10
N THR A 76 -2.80 1.07 3.35
CA THR A 76 -4.07 1.71 3.80
C THR A 76 -4.47 2.94 2.98
N PRO A 77 -3.57 3.86 2.59
CA PRO A 77 -3.94 5.03 1.79
C PRO A 77 -4.51 4.67 0.40
N LEU A 78 -4.23 3.48 -0.12
CA LEU A 78 -4.77 3.04 -1.41
C LEU A 78 -6.30 2.88 -1.40
N LYS A 79 -6.94 2.79 -0.22
CA LYS A 79 -8.42 2.78 -0.10
C LYS A 79 -9.05 4.01 -0.75
N GLU A 80 -8.36 5.15 -0.67
CA GLU A 80 -8.87 6.42 -1.19
C GLU A 80 -8.83 6.48 -2.71
N VAL A 81 -7.98 5.68 -3.37
CA VAL A 81 -7.74 5.77 -4.81
C VAL A 81 -8.13 4.51 -5.59
N VAL A 82 -8.45 3.40 -4.92
CA VAL A 82 -8.81 2.12 -5.57
C VAL A 82 -10.04 2.23 -6.49
N HIS A 83 -10.93 3.17 -6.21
CA HIS A 83 -12.12 3.41 -7.04
C HIS A 83 -11.81 4.16 -8.34
N LEU A 84 -10.60 4.72 -8.49
CA LEU A 84 -10.17 5.49 -9.66
C LEU A 84 -9.52 4.63 -10.74
N PHE A 85 -9.33 3.33 -10.50
CA PHE A 85 -8.90 2.39 -11.53
C PHE A 85 -10.04 2.11 -12.51
N GLU A 86 -9.68 1.92 -13.78
CA GLU A 86 -10.63 1.53 -14.82
C GLU A 86 -11.25 0.15 -14.51
N PRO A 87 -12.52 -0.08 -14.88
CA PRO A 87 -13.11 -1.40 -14.84
C PRO A 87 -12.27 -2.41 -15.64
N GLY A 88 -11.89 -3.53 -15.01
CA GLY A 88 -11.08 -4.58 -15.64
C GLY A 88 -9.57 -4.37 -15.56
N ASP A 89 -9.08 -3.30 -14.94
CA ASP A 89 -7.66 -3.12 -14.68
C ASP A 89 -7.15 -4.19 -13.68
N PRO A 90 -6.18 -5.05 -14.05
CA PRO A 90 -5.67 -6.08 -13.14
C PRO A 90 -5.03 -5.51 -11.87
N ARG A 91 -4.50 -4.28 -11.91
CA ARG A 91 -3.90 -3.61 -10.75
C ARG A 91 -4.95 -3.31 -9.69
N ARG A 92 -6.20 -3.07 -10.09
CA ARG A 92 -7.30 -2.87 -9.16
C ARG A 92 -7.50 -4.09 -8.28
N ALA A 93 -7.54 -5.28 -8.89
CA ALA A 93 -7.71 -6.53 -8.16
C ALA A 93 -6.53 -6.78 -7.20
N GLU A 94 -5.30 -6.50 -7.65
CA GLU A 94 -4.11 -6.61 -6.79
C GLU A 94 -4.18 -5.67 -5.58
N VAL A 95 -4.57 -4.40 -5.80
CA VAL A 95 -4.75 -3.42 -4.71
C VAL A 95 -5.87 -3.88 -3.76
N GLU A 96 -7.02 -4.32 -4.28
CA GLU A 96 -8.14 -4.83 -3.47
C GLU A 96 -7.71 -6.04 -2.62
N ASP A 97 -6.91 -6.96 -3.18
CA ASP A 97 -6.38 -8.13 -2.47
C ASP A 97 -5.43 -7.76 -1.33
N TRP A 98 -4.60 -6.73 -1.51
CA TRP A 98 -3.76 -6.17 -0.45
C TRP A 98 -4.58 -5.40 0.59
N LEU A 99 -5.57 -4.63 0.16
CA LEU A 99 -6.48 -3.89 1.05
C LEU A 99 -7.25 -4.82 1.97
N ALA A 100 -7.69 -5.99 1.48
CA ALA A 100 -8.36 -7.02 2.27
C ALA A 100 -7.49 -7.55 3.43
N LEU A 101 -6.16 -7.51 3.28
CA LEU A 101 -5.23 -7.94 4.32
C LEU A 101 -5.10 -6.93 5.47
N THR A 102 -5.40 -5.64 5.23
CA THR A 102 -5.15 -4.54 6.21
C THR A 102 -5.85 -4.72 7.55
N SER A 103 -7.02 -5.37 7.57
CA SER A 103 -7.77 -5.67 8.80
C SER A 103 -7.09 -6.69 9.71
N ARG A 104 -6.18 -7.50 9.15
CA ARG A 104 -5.44 -8.56 9.85
C ARG A 104 -4.05 -8.08 10.31
N LEU A 105 -3.62 -6.91 9.85
CA LEU A 105 -2.34 -6.30 10.21
C LEU A 105 -2.47 -5.46 11.52
N PRO A 106 -1.40 -5.40 12.34
CA PRO A 106 -1.34 -4.64 13.60
C PRO A 106 -1.44 -3.10 13.46
#